data_AF-A0A2S6Q862-F1
#
_entry.id   AF-A0A2S6Q862-F1
#
_cell.length_a   1.000
_cell.length_b   1.000
_cell.length_c   1.000
_cell.angle_alpha   90.00
_cell.angle_beta   90.00
_cell.angle_gamma   90.00
#
_symmetry.space_group_name_H-M   'P 1'
#
loop_
_entity.id
_entity.type
_entity.pdbx_description
1 polymer ?
#
loop_
_entity_poly.entity_id
_entity_poly.type
_entity_poly.pdbx_seq_one_letter_code
_entity_poly.pdbx_strand_id
1 'polypeptide(L)'
;MIRTFALVASSLILSFNANAFFKMNKKTDFEFYSKGAFIEAKGNLFGSKVIIPAKDDVYQYSSYTPVNTFRNIVTAFTLNKKEWLKDNTLGNQKLFGRFYSNYQPLISINPPHVYGYVIYQKYVILLIEQRSLQNTRFIMALEKDKNKQYKASLDFEVKHKTAYNVILDAFAGKGELKAIKNQKIRK
;
A
#
# COMPACT_ATOMS: atom_id res chain seq x y z
N MET A 1 22.50 30.91 51.14
CA MET A 1 23.20 29.85 50.39
C MET A 1 22.37 29.48 49.17
N ILE A 2 22.94 29.71 47.99
CA ILE A 2 22.63 29.27 46.61
C ILE A 2 21.21 28.77 46.29
N ARG A 3 20.52 29.52 45.41
CA ARG A 3 19.41 29.05 44.55
C ARG A 3 20.01 28.30 43.35
N THR A 4 19.44 27.16 42.97
CA THR A 4 19.69 26.56 41.66
C THR A 4 18.43 25.89 41.09
N PHE A 5 18.02 26.41 39.93
CA PHE A 5 17.07 25.83 38.99
C PHE A 5 17.65 24.61 38.28
N ALA A 6 16.79 23.64 37.93
CA ALA A 6 16.81 22.81 36.70
C ALA A 6 15.68 21.78 36.84
N LEU A 7 14.51 21.92 36.23
CA LEU A 7 14.23 21.82 34.79
C LEU A 7 15.07 20.73 34.10
N VAL A 8 14.73 19.47 34.32
CA VAL A 8 15.09 18.39 33.38
C VAL A 8 13.97 18.27 32.36
N ALA A 9 13.95 19.23 31.45
CA ALA A 9 13.39 19.05 30.12
C ALA A 9 14.52 18.55 29.24
N SER A 10 14.55 17.24 28.97
CA SER A 10 15.27 16.54 27.88
C SER A 10 15.09 15.04 28.16
N SER A 11 14.18 14.33 27.49
CA SER A 11 14.43 13.96 26.10
C SER A 11 13.14 13.96 25.26
N LEU A 12 13.08 14.97 24.41
CA LEU A 12 12.70 14.87 23.00
C LEU A 12 13.07 13.50 22.40
N ILE A 13 12.18 12.50 22.47
CA ILE A 13 12.12 11.45 21.45
C ILE A 13 10.82 11.68 20.71
N LEU A 14 10.96 12.46 19.65
CA LEU A 14 9.99 12.70 18.61
C LEU A 14 9.39 11.38 18.15
N SER A 15 8.20 11.05 18.64
CA SER A 15 7.35 10.07 17.97
C SER A 15 6.67 10.75 16.79
N PHE A 16 7.48 11.15 15.80
CA PHE A 16 7.04 11.39 14.41
C PHE A 16 6.67 10.04 13.75
N ASN A 17 5.80 9.26 14.36
CA ASN A 17 5.46 7.93 13.87
C ASN A 17 3.98 7.87 13.49
N ALA A 18 3.73 8.25 12.23
CA ALA A 18 2.54 8.00 11.39
C ALA A 18 1.79 9.24 10.85
N ASN A 19 2.08 10.46 11.30
CA ASN A 19 1.27 11.64 10.94
C ASN A 19 1.67 12.39 9.65
N ALA A 20 2.52 11.84 8.77
CA ALA A 20 3.08 12.62 7.64
C ALA A 20 2.97 12.03 6.21
N PHE A 21 2.69 10.74 6.00
CA PHE A 21 3.18 10.09 4.77
C PHE A 21 2.19 9.84 3.62
N PHE A 22 1.01 10.46 3.67
CA PHE A 22 0.24 10.78 2.46
C PHE A 22 -0.12 12.27 2.44
N LYS A 23 0.86 13.16 2.67
CA LYS A 23 0.64 14.57 2.30
C LYS A 23 0.30 14.58 0.80
N MET A 24 -0.99 14.80 0.50
CA MET A 24 -1.55 14.91 -0.84
C MET A 24 -1.06 16.18 -1.52
N ASN A 25 0.25 16.32 -1.74
CA ASN A 25 0.79 17.42 -2.52
C ASN A 25 1.08 16.90 -3.93
N LYS A 26 0.07 17.11 -4.79
CA LYS A 26 -0.01 16.83 -6.24
C LYS A 26 -0.13 15.34 -6.60
N LYS A 27 -1.37 14.92 -6.90
CA LYS A 27 -1.60 13.66 -7.64
C LYS A 27 -0.81 13.74 -8.95
N THR A 28 -0.02 12.71 -9.20
CA THR A 28 0.72 12.54 -10.45
C THR A 28 -0.04 11.53 -11.29
N ASP A 29 -0.24 11.83 -12.56
CA ASP A 29 -0.81 10.87 -13.49
C ASP A 29 0.31 9.90 -13.88
N PHE A 30 0.00 8.60 -13.87
CA PHE A 30 0.92 7.54 -14.25
C PHE A 30 0.43 6.87 -15.51
N GLU A 31 1.37 6.62 -16.41
CA GLU A 31 1.19 5.71 -17.54
C GLU A 31 1.93 4.42 -17.23
N PHE A 32 1.19 3.31 -17.32
CA PHE A 32 1.75 1.97 -17.25
C PHE A 32 1.63 1.34 -18.63
N TYR A 33 2.75 0.83 -19.14
CA TYR A 33 2.82 0.11 -20.41
C TYR A 33 3.40 -1.28 -20.20
N SER A 34 2.74 -2.30 -20.75
CA SER A 34 3.30 -3.66 -20.83
C SER A 34 2.68 -4.39 -22.01
N LYS A 35 3.51 -5.10 -22.79
CA LYS A 35 3.07 -5.98 -23.90
C LYS A 35 2.07 -5.31 -24.86
N GLY A 36 2.32 -4.04 -25.21
CA GLY A 36 1.45 -3.26 -26.11
C GLY A 36 0.14 -2.78 -25.49
N ALA A 37 -0.13 -3.08 -24.22
CA ALA A 37 -1.27 -2.57 -23.47
C ALA A 37 -0.88 -1.38 -22.59
N PHE A 38 -1.87 -0.52 -22.33
CA PHE A 38 -1.70 0.77 -21.68
C PHE A 38 -2.77 1.01 -20.62
N ILE A 39 -2.35 1.58 -19.48
CA ILE A 39 -3.24 2.03 -18.40
C ILE A 39 -2.79 3.39 -17.88
N GLU A 40 -3.74 4.31 -17.79
CA GLU A 40 -3.58 5.54 -17.00
C GLU A 40 -4.17 5.35 -15.60
N ALA A 41 -3.45 5.82 -14.59
CA ALA A 41 -3.95 5.87 -13.23
C ALA A 41 -3.41 7.10 -12.49
N LYS A 42 -4.14 7.58 -11.48
CA LYS A 42 -3.73 8.77 -10.72
C LYS A 42 -3.14 8.35 -9.40
N GLY A 43 -2.00 8.86 -8.99
CA GLY A 43 -1.39 8.36 -7.76
C GLY A 43 -0.40 9.30 -7.11
N ASN A 44 0.43 8.70 -6.26
CA ASN A 44 1.62 9.35 -5.75
C ASN A 44 2.75 8.34 -5.70
N LEU A 45 3.92 8.73 -6.21
CA LEU A 45 5.19 8.08 -5.91
C LEU A 45 5.80 8.83 -4.74
N PHE A 46 6.11 8.11 -3.67
CA PHE A 46 6.68 8.76 -2.50
C PHE A 46 8.12 9.24 -2.74
N GLY A 47 8.79 8.77 -3.80
CA GLY A 47 10.18 9.09 -4.12
C GLY A 47 11.19 8.48 -3.14
N SER A 48 10.76 8.19 -1.91
CA SER A 48 11.45 7.43 -0.87
C SER A 48 10.55 6.28 -0.39
N LYS A 49 11.16 5.12 -0.10
CA LYS A 49 10.43 3.92 0.34
C LYS A 49 9.85 4.16 1.73
N VAL A 50 8.53 4.01 1.88
CA VAL A 50 7.87 4.12 3.19
C VAL A 50 7.80 2.74 3.82
N ILE A 51 8.57 2.53 4.88
CA ILE A 51 8.51 1.30 5.67
C ILE A 51 7.22 1.31 6.48
N ILE A 52 6.40 0.28 6.29
CA ILE A 52 5.20 0.06 7.09
C ILE A 52 5.45 -1.21 7.89
N PRO A 53 6.10 -1.11 9.06
CA PRO A 53 6.39 -2.29 9.86
C PRO A 53 5.09 -2.91 10.37
N ALA A 54 5.09 -4.24 10.51
CA ALA A 54 4.16 -4.90 11.41
C ALA A 54 4.33 -4.30 12.81
N LYS A 55 3.25 -4.23 13.59
CA LYS A 55 3.32 -3.92 15.01
C LYS A 55 2.71 -5.05 15.79
N ASP A 56 3.48 -5.59 16.71
CA ASP A 56 3.14 -6.76 17.50
C ASP A 56 1.99 -6.46 18.49
N ASP A 57 1.83 -5.20 18.91
CA ASP A 57 0.97 -4.85 20.06
C ASP A 57 -0.29 -4.02 19.71
N VAL A 58 -0.52 -3.67 18.44
CA VAL A 58 -1.64 -2.80 18.04
C VAL A 58 -2.46 -3.45 16.95
N TYR A 59 -3.34 -4.36 17.35
CA TYR A 59 -4.36 -4.88 16.46
C TYR A 59 -5.45 -3.81 16.26
N GLN A 60 -5.63 -3.37 15.01
CA GLN A 60 -6.67 -2.45 14.53
C GLN A 60 -6.36 -0.95 14.63
N TYR A 61 -5.47 -0.47 13.77
CA TYR A 61 -5.59 0.93 13.33
C TYR A 61 -6.91 1.12 12.58
N SER A 62 -7.45 2.33 12.60
CA SER A 62 -8.63 2.63 11.79
C SER A 62 -8.32 2.41 10.30
N SER A 63 -9.12 1.58 9.64
CA SER A 63 -8.99 1.27 8.21
C SER A 63 -9.48 2.40 7.29
N TYR A 64 -9.50 3.66 7.76
CA TYR A 64 -9.93 4.81 6.98
C TYR A 64 -8.88 5.28 5.96
N THR A 65 -7.62 4.86 6.12
CA THR A 65 -6.54 5.20 5.19
C THR A 65 -5.93 3.94 4.58
N PRO A 66 -5.48 3.99 3.31
CA PRO A 66 -4.83 2.84 2.66
C PRO A 66 -3.61 2.31 3.43
N VAL A 67 -2.82 3.21 4.05
CA VAL A 67 -1.64 2.83 4.84
C VAL A 67 -2.02 2.09 6.10
N ASN A 68 -3.03 2.55 6.84
CA ASN A 68 -3.45 1.85 8.06
C ASN A 68 -4.06 0.49 7.74
N THR A 69 -4.89 0.41 6.69
CA THR A 69 -5.43 -0.87 6.21
C THR A 69 -4.30 -1.81 5.81
N PHE A 70 -3.31 -1.34 5.05
CA PHE A 70 -2.17 -2.18 4.66
C PHE A 70 -1.35 -2.62 5.88
N ARG A 71 -1.11 -1.72 6.85
CA ARG A 71 -0.45 -2.09 8.11
C ARG A 71 -1.20 -3.20 8.83
N ASN A 72 -2.52 -3.09 8.96
CA ASN A 72 -3.34 -4.11 9.59
C ASN A 72 -3.26 -5.45 8.82
N ILE A 73 -3.28 -5.41 7.48
CA ILE A 73 -3.11 -6.61 6.63
C ILE A 73 -1.74 -7.24 6.85
N VAL A 74 -0.67 -6.45 6.90
CA VAL A 74 0.69 -6.92 7.18
C VAL A 74 0.76 -7.60 8.53
N THR A 75 0.30 -6.93 9.59
CA THR A 75 0.21 -7.50 10.94
C THR A 75 -0.61 -8.80 10.94
N ALA A 76 -1.74 -8.85 10.23
CA ALA A 76 -2.58 -10.05 10.19
C ALA A 76 -1.89 -11.24 9.49
N PHE A 77 -1.12 -11.01 8.42
CA PHE A 77 -0.31 -12.06 7.79
C PHE A 77 0.86 -12.51 8.69
N THR A 78 1.56 -11.57 9.33
CA THR A 78 2.66 -11.87 10.29
C THR A 78 2.16 -12.68 11.48
N LEU A 79 0.99 -12.35 12.03
CA LEU A 79 0.38 -13.02 13.19
C LEU A 79 -0.58 -14.17 12.81
N ASN A 80 -0.61 -14.57 11.54
CA ASN A 80 -1.48 -15.65 11.02
C ASN A 80 -2.98 -15.50 11.38
N LYS A 81 -3.51 -14.27 11.36
CA LYS A 81 -4.91 -13.93 11.67
C LYS A 81 -5.81 -14.10 10.43
N LYS A 82 -5.94 -15.35 9.96
CA LYS A 82 -6.64 -15.69 8.72
C LYS A 82 -8.12 -15.27 8.69
N GLU A 83 -8.88 -15.50 9.77
CA GLU A 83 -10.30 -15.13 9.81
C GLU A 83 -10.50 -13.61 9.75
N TRP A 84 -9.64 -12.84 10.42
CA TRP A 84 -9.71 -11.38 10.30
C TRP A 84 -9.40 -10.89 8.89
N LEU A 85 -8.41 -11.50 8.21
CA LEU A 85 -8.13 -11.17 6.80
C LEU A 85 -9.34 -11.44 5.92
N LYS A 86 -10.04 -12.56 6.15
CA LYS A 86 -11.27 -12.90 5.44
C LYS A 86 -12.35 -11.83 5.65
N ASP A 87 -12.60 -11.43 6.89
CA ASP A 87 -13.57 -10.38 7.24
C ASP A 87 -13.18 -8.98 6.73
N ASN A 88 -11.89 -8.77 6.49
CA ASN A 88 -11.31 -7.52 6.00
C ASN A 88 -10.88 -7.59 4.54
N THR A 89 -11.45 -8.54 3.79
CA THR A 89 -11.37 -8.61 2.32
C THR A 89 -12.76 -8.47 1.70
N LEU A 90 -12.81 -7.85 0.52
CA LEU A 90 -14.00 -7.66 -0.29
C LEU A 90 -13.91 -8.44 -1.58
N GLY A 91 -15.08 -8.77 -2.16
CA GLY A 91 -15.19 -9.48 -3.42
C GLY A 91 -15.57 -10.95 -3.25
N ASN A 92 -15.28 -11.75 -4.27
CA ASN A 92 -15.61 -13.16 -4.34
C ASN A 92 -14.78 -13.97 -3.33
N GLN A 93 -15.40 -14.38 -2.23
CA GLN A 93 -14.78 -15.12 -1.14
C GLN A 93 -14.16 -16.46 -1.59
N LYS A 94 -14.59 -17.04 -2.72
CA LYS A 94 -13.95 -18.23 -3.29
C LYS A 94 -12.48 -17.99 -3.70
N LEU A 95 -12.11 -16.74 -3.94
CA LEU A 95 -10.74 -16.34 -4.29
C LEU A 95 -9.85 -16.13 -3.06
N PHE A 96 -10.40 -16.15 -1.85
CA PHE A 96 -9.65 -15.87 -0.62
C PHE A 96 -8.48 -16.84 -0.42
N GLY A 97 -8.66 -18.13 -0.73
CA GLY A 97 -7.58 -19.11 -0.65
C GLY A 97 -6.36 -18.73 -1.50
N ARG A 98 -6.60 -18.34 -2.77
CA ARG A 98 -5.56 -17.88 -3.70
C ARG A 98 -4.93 -16.57 -3.25
N PHE A 99 -5.74 -15.63 -2.75
CA PHE A 99 -5.25 -14.39 -2.17
C PHE A 99 -4.28 -14.67 -1.01
N TYR A 100 -4.70 -15.49 -0.05
CA TYR A 100 -3.89 -15.83 1.11
C TYR A 100 -2.58 -16.50 0.71
N SER A 101 -2.62 -17.51 -0.18
CA SER A 101 -1.42 -18.23 -0.63
C SER A 101 -0.44 -17.33 -1.40
N ASN A 102 -0.94 -16.35 -2.15
CA ASN A 102 -0.10 -15.45 -2.93
C ASN A 102 0.63 -14.43 -2.05
N TYR A 103 -0.06 -13.85 -1.06
CA TYR A 103 0.50 -12.75 -0.26
C TYR A 103 1.20 -13.22 1.03
N GLN A 104 0.80 -14.34 1.64
CA GLN A 104 1.41 -14.84 2.87
C GLN A 104 2.95 -14.96 2.76
N PRO A 105 3.53 -15.67 1.77
CA PRO A 105 4.99 -15.80 1.68
C PRO A 105 5.68 -14.46 1.37
N LEU A 106 4.98 -13.52 0.73
CA LEU A 106 5.52 -12.20 0.41
C LEU A 106 5.55 -11.27 1.62
N ILE A 107 4.66 -11.45 2.59
CA ILE A 107 4.46 -10.49 3.69
C ILE A 107 4.99 -11.01 5.02
N SER A 108 4.89 -12.32 5.28
CA SER A 108 5.25 -12.89 6.59
C SER A 108 6.76 -12.91 6.87
N ILE A 109 7.61 -12.91 5.83
CA ILE A 109 9.05 -13.14 5.97
C ILE A 109 9.82 -11.83 6.19
N ASN A 110 9.52 -10.78 5.43
CA ASN A 110 10.18 -9.47 5.58
C ASN A 110 9.15 -8.35 5.47
N PRO A 111 9.32 -7.26 6.24
CA PRO A 111 8.39 -6.14 6.20
C PRO A 111 8.30 -5.56 4.79
N PRO A 112 7.10 -5.51 4.19
CA PRO A 112 6.91 -4.89 2.89
C PRO A 112 7.05 -3.38 2.98
N HIS A 113 7.58 -2.77 1.92
CA HIS A 113 7.68 -1.32 1.80
C HIS A 113 6.70 -0.83 0.74
N VAL A 114 5.91 0.20 1.06
CA VAL A 114 5.04 0.83 0.06
C VAL A 114 5.87 1.88 -0.67
N TYR A 115 6.07 1.66 -1.97
CA TYR A 115 6.81 2.54 -2.86
C TYR A 115 5.94 3.71 -3.37
N GLY A 116 4.65 3.43 -3.54
CA GLY A 116 3.66 4.41 -3.96
C GLY A 116 2.29 3.78 -4.04
N TYR A 117 1.34 4.54 -4.56
CA TYR A 117 0.00 4.05 -4.85
C TYR A 117 -0.55 4.68 -6.12
N VAL A 118 -1.46 3.97 -6.76
CA VAL A 118 -2.26 4.49 -7.86
C VAL A 118 -3.75 4.26 -7.62
N ILE A 119 -4.56 5.13 -8.19
CA ILE A 119 -6.00 5.12 -8.15
C ILE A 119 -6.47 4.76 -9.55
N TYR A 120 -7.13 3.62 -9.65
CA TYR A 120 -7.76 3.14 -10.87
C TYR A 120 -9.23 2.90 -10.58
N GLN A 121 -10.10 3.75 -11.15
CA GLN A 121 -11.52 3.78 -10.84
C GLN A 121 -11.74 3.93 -9.31
N LYS A 122 -12.40 2.97 -8.67
CA LYS A 122 -12.64 2.94 -7.22
C LYS A 122 -11.52 2.29 -6.40
N TYR A 123 -10.53 1.69 -7.05
CA TYR A 123 -9.46 0.93 -6.40
C TYR A 123 -8.28 1.83 -6.05
N VAL A 124 -7.72 1.61 -4.85
CA VAL A 124 -6.39 2.10 -4.49
C VAL A 124 -5.42 0.92 -4.57
N ILE A 125 -4.52 0.97 -5.53
CA ILE A 125 -3.54 -0.08 -5.80
C ILE A 125 -2.22 0.36 -5.19
N LEU A 126 -1.77 -0.39 -4.18
CA LEU A 126 -0.49 -0.18 -3.53
C LEU A 126 0.61 -0.83 -4.37
N LEU A 127 1.70 -0.09 -4.60
CA LEU A 127 2.92 -0.58 -5.25
C LEU A 127 3.90 -0.95 -4.15
N ILE A 128 4.19 -2.25 -3.99
CA ILE A 128 4.88 -2.80 -2.83
C ILE A 128 6.21 -3.44 -3.24
N GLU A 129 7.29 -3.05 -2.58
CA GLU A 129 8.61 -3.62 -2.77
C GLU A 129 9.11 -4.28 -1.47
N GLN A 130 9.66 -5.47 -1.58
CA GLN A 130 10.28 -6.21 -0.48
C GLN A 130 11.78 -6.37 -0.74
N ARG A 131 12.60 -5.88 0.19
CA ARG A 131 14.05 -5.74 0.00
C ARG A 131 14.86 -7.01 0.32
N SER A 132 14.23 -8.19 0.30
CA SER A 132 14.95 -9.46 0.44
C SER A 132 15.93 -9.65 -0.74
N LEU A 133 16.71 -10.72 -0.74
CA LEU A 133 17.77 -11.03 -1.72
C LEU A 133 17.35 -10.89 -3.21
N GLN A 134 16.06 -10.84 -3.52
CA GLN A 134 15.54 -10.74 -4.89
C GLN A 134 14.76 -9.44 -5.20
N ASN A 135 14.71 -8.44 -4.30
CA ASN A 135 13.96 -7.20 -4.48
C ASN A 135 12.55 -7.42 -5.07
N THR A 136 11.76 -8.29 -4.45
CA THR A 136 10.45 -8.69 -4.94
C THR A 136 9.49 -7.50 -4.99
N ARG A 137 8.85 -7.29 -6.15
CA ARG A 137 7.83 -6.26 -6.35
C ARG A 137 6.48 -6.90 -6.62
N PHE A 138 5.44 -6.41 -5.97
CA PHE A 138 4.07 -6.86 -6.17
C PHE A 138 3.09 -5.71 -5.92
N ILE A 139 1.82 -5.93 -6.25
CA ILE A 139 0.76 -4.94 -6.04
C ILE A 139 -0.32 -5.50 -5.14
N MET A 140 -1.04 -4.64 -4.43
CA MET A 140 -2.23 -5.02 -3.67
C MET A 140 -3.33 -4.00 -3.91
N ALA A 141 -4.51 -4.46 -4.33
CA ALA A 141 -5.67 -3.61 -4.53
C ALA A 141 -6.49 -3.49 -3.24
N LEU A 142 -6.82 -2.26 -2.87
CA LEU A 142 -7.73 -1.92 -1.79
C LEU A 142 -8.98 -1.24 -2.34
N GLU A 143 -10.12 -1.49 -1.70
CA GLU A 143 -11.42 -0.90 -2.04
C GLU A 143 -12.11 -0.43 -0.76
N LYS A 144 -12.88 0.66 -0.83
CA LYS A 144 -13.72 1.09 0.29
C LYS A 144 -14.98 0.23 0.39
N ASP A 145 -15.30 -0.22 1.60
CA ASP A 145 -16.57 -0.84 1.91
C ASP A 145 -17.69 0.20 2.10
N LYS A 146 -18.89 -0.28 2.46
CA LYS A 146 -20.08 0.56 2.71
C LYS A 146 -19.86 1.55 3.87
N ASN A 147 -18.97 1.25 4.80
CA ASN A 147 -18.62 2.09 5.95
C ASN A 147 -17.45 3.05 5.65
N LYS A 148 -17.07 3.18 4.37
CA LYS A 148 -15.94 3.99 3.89
C LYS A 148 -14.58 3.52 4.43
N GLN A 149 -14.47 2.29 4.91
CA GLN A 149 -13.22 1.68 5.34
C GLN A 149 -12.56 0.94 4.18
N TYR A 150 -11.25 1.08 4.02
CA TYR A 150 -10.49 0.33 3.04
C TYR A 150 -10.32 -1.13 3.49
N LYS A 151 -10.56 -2.06 2.56
CA LYS A 151 -10.36 -3.49 2.68
C LYS A 151 -9.60 -4.02 1.46
N ALA A 152 -8.91 -5.14 1.59
CA ALA A 152 -8.26 -5.77 0.44
C ALA A 152 -9.30 -6.28 -0.56
N SER A 153 -9.06 -6.10 -1.86
CA SER A 153 -9.97 -6.56 -2.91
C SER A 153 -9.50 -7.86 -3.53
N LEU A 154 -10.36 -8.88 -3.50
CA LEU A 154 -10.11 -10.19 -4.11
C LEU A 154 -10.39 -10.19 -5.62
N ASP A 155 -11.27 -9.30 -6.07
CA ASP A 155 -11.80 -9.35 -7.44
C ASP A 155 -11.03 -8.49 -8.44
N PHE A 156 -10.15 -7.59 -7.99
CA PHE A 156 -9.48 -6.63 -8.88
C PHE A 156 -8.74 -7.33 -10.02
N GLU A 157 -7.98 -8.38 -9.72
CA GLU A 157 -7.28 -9.21 -10.70
C GLU A 157 -8.23 -9.81 -11.75
N VAL A 158 -9.42 -10.24 -11.32
CA VAL A 158 -10.39 -10.93 -12.21
C VAL A 158 -11.18 -9.92 -13.04
N LYS A 159 -11.71 -8.87 -12.40
CA LYS A 159 -12.55 -7.85 -13.05
C LYS A 159 -11.76 -6.89 -13.93
N HIS A 160 -10.49 -6.68 -13.62
CA HIS A 160 -9.62 -5.75 -14.32
C HIS A 160 -8.31 -6.43 -14.75
N LYS A 161 -8.40 -7.64 -15.29
CA LYS A 161 -7.24 -8.48 -15.67
C LYS A 161 -6.20 -7.74 -16.50
N THR A 162 -6.62 -6.98 -17.51
CA THR A 162 -5.70 -6.16 -18.32
C THR A 162 -4.97 -5.12 -17.47
N ALA A 163 -5.71 -4.38 -16.64
CA ALA A 163 -5.11 -3.34 -15.80
C ALA A 163 -4.18 -3.92 -14.73
N TYR A 164 -4.61 -5.01 -14.07
CA TYR A 164 -3.81 -5.75 -13.11
C TYR A 164 -2.46 -6.17 -13.71
N ASN A 165 -2.48 -6.83 -14.87
CA ASN A 165 -1.27 -7.32 -15.52
C ASN A 165 -0.35 -6.18 -15.98
N VAL A 166 -0.91 -5.11 -16.55
CA VAL A 166 -0.11 -3.97 -17.03
C VAL A 166 0.58 -3.25 -15.87
N ILE A 167 -0.16 -2.97 -14.79
CA ILE A 167 0.40 -2.30 -13.60
C ILE A 167 1.46 -3.20 -12.93
N LEU A 168 1.18 -4.49 -12.78
CA LEU A 168 2.10 -5.44 -12.17
C LEU A 168 3.39 -5.58 -12.99
N ASP A 169 3.28 -5.82 -14.30
CA ASP A 169 4.44 -5.99 -15.18
C ASP A 169 5.31 -4.72 -15.23
N ALA A 170 4.69 -3.55 -15.40
CA ALA A 170 5.41 -2.27 -15.40
C ALA A 170 6.12 -2.01 -14.06
N PHE A 171 5.46 -2.28 -12.93
CA PHE A 171 6.08 -2.09 -11.62
C PHE A 171 7.20 -3.12 -11.34
N ALA A 172 7.04 -4.36 -11.79
CA ALA A 172 8.05 -5.41 -11.73
C ALA A 172 9.26 -5.17 -12.66
N GLY A 173 9.25 -4.10 -13.48
CA GLY A 173 10.33 -3.77 -14.41
C GLY A 173 10.27 -4.55 -15.73
N LYS A 174 9.16 -5.22 -16.02
CA LYS A 174 8.89 -5.91 -17.30
C LYS A 174 8.11 -5.05 -18.29
N GLY A 175 7.90 -3.78 -17.95
CA GLY A 175 7.21 -2.77 -18.74
C GLY A 175 7.71 -1.38 -18.38
N GLU A 176 6.97 -0.34 -18.78
CA GLU A 176 7.33 1.04 -18.51
C GLU A 176 6.35 1.69 -17.54
N LEU A 177 6.89 2.38 -16.54
CA LEU A 177 6.14 3.25 -15.63
C LEU A 177 6.62 4.68 -15.85
N LYS A 178 5.74 5.54 -16.38
CA LYS A 178 6.03 6.96 -16.64
C LYS A 178 5.17 7.84 -15.74
N ALA A 179 5.80 8.76 -15.05
CA ALA A 179 5.12 9.82 -14.31
C ALA A 179 4.87 11.00 -15.24
N ILE A 180 3.61 11.31 -15.52
CA ILE A 180 3.21 12.49 -16.30
C ILE A 180 2.93 13.65 -15.36
N LYS A 181 3.58 14.79 -15.64
CA LYS A 181 3.26 16.06 -14.98
C LYS A 181 2.12 16.70 -15.77
N ASN A 182 0.88 16.65 -15.25
CA ASN A 182 -0.36 17.25 -15.80
C ASN A 182 -0.20 17.71 -17.26
N GLN A 183 -0.43 16.81 -18.22
CA GLN A 183 -0.64 17.26 -19.60
C GLN A 183 -1.80 18.26 -19.56
N LYS A 184 -1.57 19.51 -19.99
CA LYS A 184 -2.68 20.40 -20.33
C LYS A 184 -3.57 19.60 -21.27
N ILE A 185 -4.80 19.33 -20.84
CA ILE A 185 -5.84 18.63 -21.60
C ILE A 185 -5.79 19.20 -23.02
N ARG A 186 -5.28 18.42 -23.99
CA ARG A 186 -5.50 18.72 -25.39
C ARG A 186 -6.98 18.43 -25.61
N LYS A 187 -7.78 19.50 -25.62
CA LYS A 187 -9.15 19.48 -26.11
C LYS A 187 -9.12 19.26 -27.62
#